data_AF-A0A0S7CPV1-F1
#
_entry.id   AF-A0A0S7CPV1-F1
#
_cell.length_a   1.000
_cell.length_b   1.000
_cell.length_c   1.000
_cell.angle_alpha   90.00
_cell.angle_beta   90.00
_cell.angle_gamma   90.00
#
_symmetry.space_group_name_H-M   'P 1'
#
loop_
_entity.id
_entity.type
_entity.pdbx_description
1 polymer ?
#
loop_
_entity_poly.entity_id
_entity_poly.type
_entity_poly.pdbx_seq_one_letter_code
_entity_poly.pdbx_strand_id
1 'polypeptide(L)'
;MKSDTPIADQTDHPGEPIAVTAAGAIPWRVTKGTLEVLLIHRPKYDDWSWPKGKLDAGETIPECAVREIREEIGLKAALGIPLPPTHYHVAAGLKVVHYWATQVNGSIIKPDGQEVDAYMWAAPDKAARFLSNPTDVGPLQALAKAHLNGELETWPLILVRHAKAKPRSSWTKAEGSRPLAVTGLRQALAVERLLGVWKPLRIVSSPWARCVSTIAPYAKSAGAKVKLVEALTEHHHQRSPKKTAAIVEGLFDKQRGVALCTHRPALPTVLKTLGERMGPELHEMLPAQDPYLAPGEMIVCHVARGNGQRVVAVEQIKPFDD
;
A
#
# COMPACT_ATOMS: atom_id res chain seq x y z
N MET A 1 -15.26 -5.11 14.01
CA MET A 1 -14.04 -4.54 13.40
C MET A 1 -13.91 -5.14 12.01
N LYS A 2 -14.10 -4.34 10.96
CA LYS A 2 -13.85 -4.72 9.57
C LYS A 2 -12.55 -4.04 9.18
N SER A 3 -11.53 -4.83 8.82
CA SER A 3 -10.27 -4.33 8.28
C SER A 3 -10.51 -3.97 6.82
N ASP A 4 -10.38 -2.68 6.49
CA ASP A 4 -10.60 -2.14 5.16
C ASP A 4 -9.34 -2.30 4.31
N THR A 5 -9.06 -3.53 3.89
CA THR A 5 -8.38 -3.77 2.61
C THR A 5 -9.49 -3.93 1.59
N PRO A 6 -9.41 -3.34 0.37
CA PRO A 6 -10.46 -3.42 -0.63
C PRO A 6 -10.93 -4.86 -0.70
N ILE A 7 -12.20 -5.02 -0.34
CA ILE A 7 -12.97 -6.24 -0.13
C ILE A 7 -12.17 -7.44 -0.63
N ALA A 8 -11.64 -8.24 0.32
CA ALA A 8 -11.28 -9.62 0.02
C ALA A 8 -12.41 -10.15 -0.83
N ASP A 9 -12.13 -10.34 -2.10
CA ASP A 9 -13.12 -10.62 -3.12
C ASP A 9 -13.66 -12.01 -2.82
N GLN A 10 -14.58 -12.11 -1.87
CA GLN A 10 -15.27 -13.34 -1.52
C GLN A 10 -16.28 -13.71 -2.61
N THR A 11 -16.11 -13.25 -3.86
CA THR A 11 -16.95 -13.71 -4.98
C THR A 11 -17.01 -15.21 -5.06
N ASP A 12 -15.90 -15.90 -4.76
CA ASP A 12 -15.83 -17.36 -4.74
C ASP A 12 -16.50 -17.99 -3.50
N HIS A 13 -16.60 -17.25 -2.38
CA HIS A 13 -17.10 -17.75 -1.09
C HIS A 13 -17.96 -16.70 -0.34
N PRO A 14 -19.09 -16.26 -0.93
CA PRO A 14 -19.83 -15.12 -0.40
C PRO A 14 -20.46 -15.43 0.96
N GLY A 15 -20.09 -14.63 1.97
CA GLY A 15 -20.68 -14.69 3.31
C GLY A 15 -20.07 -15.73 4.25
N GLU A 16 -19.05 -16.48 3.80
CA GLU A 16 -18.32 -17.40 4.66
C GLU A 16 -17.35 -16.65 5.59
N PRO A 17 -17.32 -16.93 6.90
CA PRO A 17 -16.35 -16.34 7.82
C PRO A 17 -14.91 -16.72 7.48
N ILE A 18 -14.03 -15.72 7.38
CA ILE A 18 -12.59 -15.95 7.20
C ILE A 18 -11.98 -16.44 8.51
N ALA A 19 -11.45 -17.66 8.51
CA ALA A 19 -10.79 -18.25 9.66
C ALA A 19 -9.30 -17.91 9.73
N VAL A 20 -8.64 -17.74 8.57
CA VAL A 20 -7.22 -17.43 8.48
C VAL A 20 -6.97 -16.35 7.44
N THR A 21 -6.35 -15.25 7.85
CA THR A 21 -5.84 -14.21 6.95
C THR A 21 -4.33 -14.34 6.83
N ALA A 22 -3.84 -14.27 5.60
CA ALA A 22 -2.44 -14.32 5.25
C ALA A 22 -2.11 -13.27 4.19
N ALA A 23 -0.83 -12.92 4.08
CA ALA A 23 -0.38 -11.97 3.08
C ALA A 23 1.01 -12.34 2.58
N GLY A 24 1.31 -11.93 1.34
CA GLY A 24 2.59 -12.19 0.69
C GLY A 24 2.80 -11.30 -0.51
N ALA A 25 3.81 -11.63 -1.32
CA ALA A 25 4.05 -10.93 -2.58
C ALA A 25 4.50 -11.89 -3.67
N ILE A 26 4.37 -11.46 -4.91
CA ILE A 26 5.01 -12.11 -6.06
C ILE A 26 6.22 -11.25 -6.46
N PRO A 27 7.44 -11.67 -6.09
CA PRO A 27 8.63 -10.97 -6.54
C PRO A 27 8.82 -11.16 -8.04
N TRP A 28 9.05 -10.08 -8.76
CA TRP A 28 9.22 -10.09 -10.20
C TRP A 28 10.44 -9.28 -10.62
N ARG A 29 10.98 -9.61 -11.79
CA ARG A 29 12.02 -8.83 -12.47
C ARG A 29 11.86 -8.96 -13.97
N VAL A 30 12.49 -8.06 -14.72
CA VAL A 30 12.60 -8.16 -16.17
C VAL A 30 14.07 -8.38 -16.53
N THR A 31 14.38 -9.53 -17.11
CA THR A 31 15.73 -9.91 -17.54
C THR A 31 15.75 -10.01 -19.06
N LYS A 32 16.57 -9.18 -19.73
CA LYS A 32 16.67 -9.16 -21.20
C LYS A 32 15.31 -9.04 -21.93
N GLY A 33 14.38 -8.27 -21.34
CA GLY A 33 13.03 -8.07 -21.90
C GLY A 33 12.01 -9.15 -21.54
N THR A 34 12.40 -10.18 -20.78
CA THR A 34 11.50 -11.25 -20.33
C THR A 34 11.12 -11.05 -18.88
N LEU A 35 9.82 -11.09 -18.59
CA LEU A 35 9.29 -11.12 -17.22
C LEU A 35 9.62 -12.46 -16.56
N GLU A 36 10.18 -12.40 -15.36
CA GLU A 36 10.40 -13.55 -14.49
C GLU A 36 9.75 -13.27 -13.12
N VAL A 37 9.20 -14.31 -12.52
CA VAL A 37 8.65 -14.31 -11.16
C VAL A 37 9.41 -15.29 -10.26
N LEU A 38 9.46 -15.00 -8.97
CA LEU A 38 10.14 -15.82 -7.98
C LEU A 38 9.16 -16.76 -7.27
N LEU A 39 9.41 -18.05 -7.35
CA LEU A 39 8.74 -19.08 -6.54
C LEU A 39 9.68 -19.53 -5.42
N ILE A 40 9.10 -19.90 -4.29
CA ILE A 40 9.80 -20.54 -3.17
C ILE A 40 9.41 -22.00 -3.07
N HIS A 41 10.34 -22.83 -2.63
CA HIS A 41 10.09 -24.22 -2.27
C HIS A 41 10.02 -24.36 -0.76
N ARG A 42 9.05 -25.14 -0.27
CA ARG A 42 8.88 -25.39 1.17
C ARG A 42 9.04 -26.89 1.45
N PRO A 43 10.14 -27.33 2.11
CA PRO A 43 10.44 -28.75 2.27
C PRO A 43 9.41 -29.49 3.13
N LYS A 44 8.71 -28.78 4.01
CA LYS A 44 7.63 -29.35 4.85
C LYS A 44 6.46 -29.90 4.04
N TYR A 45 6.19 -29.31 2.87
CA TYR A 45 5.06 -29.66 2.01
C TYR A 45 5.50 -30.22 0.66
N ASP A 46 6.79 -30.16 0.34
CA ASP A 46 7.37 -30.47 -0.97
C ASP A 46 6.63 -29.71 -2.09
N ASP A 47 6.39 -28.41 -1.85
CA ASP A 47 5.53 -27.58 -2.69
C ASP A 47 6.23 -26.29 -3.15
N TRP A 48 5.79 -25.80 -4.31
CA TRP A 48 6.22 -24.52 -4.86
C TRP A 48 5.08 -23.52 -4.76
N SER A 49 5.34 -22.39 -4.12
CA SER A 49 4.34 -21.33 -3.93
C SER A 49 4.96 -19.94 -4.00
N TRP A 50 4.11 -18.92 -3.85
CA TRP A 50 4.55 -17.56 -3.55
C TRP A 50 5.01 -17.44 -2.09
N PRO A 51 5.93 -16.52 -1.77
CA PRO A 51 6.27 -16.21 -0.40
C PRO A 51 5.12 -15.49 0.31
N LYS A 52 4.72 -16.00 1.47
CA LYS A 52 3.54 -15.57 2.25
C LYS A 52 3.54 -16.20 3.64
N GLY A 53 2.85 -15.54 4.56
CA GLY A 53 2.51 -16.16 5.84
C GLY A 53 1.32 -15.49 6.51
N LYS A 54 1.10 -15.83 7.78
CA LYS A 54 -0.14 -15.47 8.49
C LYS A 54 -0.04 -14.06 9.05
N LEU A 55 -1.19 -13.38 9.11
CA LEU A 55 -1.30 -12.09 9.77
C LEU A 55 -1.05 -12.25 11.29
N ASP A 56 -0.09 -11.50 11.82
CA ASP A 56 0.16 -11.42 13.25
C ASP A 56 -0.74 -10.38 13.93
N ALA A 57 -0.87 -10.48 15.25
CA ALA A 57 -1.57 -9.46 16.03
C ALA A 57 -0.79 -8.13 15.99
N GLY A 58 -1.48 -7.02 15.69
CA GLY A 58 -0.88 -5.68 15.74
C GLY A 58 -0.36 -5.14 14.40
N GLU A 59 -0.53 -5.87 13.31
CA GLU A 59 -0.15 -5.47 11.95
C GLU A 59 -1.34 -5.45 10.99
N THR A 60 -1.18 -4.70 9.90
CA THR A 60 -2.08 -4.69 8.75
C THR A 60 -1.65 -5.74 7.72
N ILE A 61 -2.55 -6.08 6.80
CA ILE A 61 -2.29 -7.03 5.71
C ILE A 61 -1.05 -6.65 4.85
N PRO A 62 -0.86 -5.39 4.41
CA PRO A 62 0.36 -5.02 3.70
C PRO A 62 1.64 -5.05 4.57
N GLU A 63 1.55 -4.77 5.88
CA GLU A 63 2.69 -4.93 6.80
C GLU A 63 3.10 -6.41 6.90
N CYS A 64 2.11 -7.31 7.02
CA CYS A 64 2.30 -8.76 7.00
C CYS A 64 3.04 -9.21 5.73
N ALA A 65 2.58 -8.79 4.55
CA ALA A 65 3.22 -9.14 3.28
C ALA A 65 4.72 -8.77 3.27
N VAL A 66 5.07 -7.58 3.74
CA VAL A 66 6.48 -7.11 3.81
C VAL A 66 7.30 -7.88 4.84
N ARG A 67 6.70 -8.21 5.99
CA ARG A 67 7.34 -9.01 7.02
C ARG A 67 7.67 -10.41 6.51
N GLU A 68 6.69 -11.07 5.89
CA GLU A 68 6.79 -12.46 5.41
C GLU A 68 7.83 -12.60 4.30
N ILE A 69 7.82 -11.74 3.26
CA ILE A 69 8.85 -11.81 2.21
C ILE A 69 10.26 -11.51 2.74
N ARG A 70 10.37 -10.73 3.82
CA ARG A 70 11.66 -10.47 4.47
C ARG A 70 12.12 -11.68 5.27
N GLU A 71 11.21 -12.37 5.95
CA GLU A 71 11.50 -13.54 6.78
C GLU A 71 11.84 -14.75 5.92
N GLU A 72 10.99 -15.11 4.97
CA GLU A 72 11.16 -16.31 4.15
C GLU A 72 12.34 -16.22 3.17
N ILE A 73 12.57 -15.03 2.57
CA ILE A 73 13.53 -14.89 1.47
C ILE A 73 14.48 -13.69 1.60
N GLY A 74 14.52 -13.02 2.76
CA GLY A 74 15.43 -11.91 3.01
C GLY A 74 15.14 -10.63 2.21
N LEU A 75 14.02 -10.57 1.48
CA LEU A 75 13.75 -9.50 0.52
C LEU A 75 13.25 -8.23 1.20
N LYS A 76 14.01 -7.14 1.09
CA LYS A 76 13.64 -5.80 1.58
C LYS A 76 13.14 -4.89 0.45
N ALA A 77 12.08 -5.29 -0.25
CA ALA A 77 11.51 -4.49 -1.34
C ALA A 77 10.35 -3.60 -0.87
N ALA A 78 9.86 -2.73 -1.76
CA ALA A 78 8.59 -2.02 -1.57
C ALA A 78 7.48 -2.80 -2.30
N LEU A 79 6.25 -2.71 -1.83
CA LEU A 79 5.12 -3.28 -2.56
C LEU A 79 4.74 -2.38 -3.76
N GLY A 80 4.36 -3.03 -4.86
CA GLY A 80 3.75 -2.43 -6.05
C GLY A 80 2.25 -2.65 -6.03
N ILE A 81 1.65 -2.86 -7.21
CA ILE A 81 0.20 -3.06 -7.35
C ILE A 81 -0.30 -4.25 -6.50
N PRO A 82 -1.49 -4.15 -5.88
CA PRO A 82 -2.18 -5.31 -5.32
C PRO A 82 -2.56 -6.27 -6.45
N LEU A 83 -2.56 -7.56 -6.14
CA LEU A 83 -2.98 -8.65 -7.03
C LEU A 83 -4.24 -9.29 -6.45
N PRO A 84 -5.04 -10.01 -7.26
CA PRO A 84 -6.20 -10.74 -6.77
C PRO A 84 -5.83 -11.65 -5.59
N PRO A 85 -6.63 -11.68 -4.52
CA PRO A 85 -6.40 -12.62 -3.43
C PRO A 85 -6.74 -14.05 -3.85
N THR A 86 -6.24 -15.03 -3.09
CA THR A 86 -6.61 -16.44 -3.23
C THR A 86 -7.45 -16.91 -2.07
N HIS A 87 -8.47 -17.72 -2.34
CA HIS A 87 -9.38 -18.30 -1.35
C HIS A 87 -9.33 -19.82 -1.42
N TYR A 88 -9.14 -20.49 -0.28
CA TYR A 88 -9.22 -21.95 -0.20
C TYR A 88 -9.43 -22.40 1.25
N HIS A 89 -9.99 -23.60 1.43
CA HIS A 89 -10.22 -24.17 2.75
C HIS A 89 -8.96 -24.82 3.32
N VAL A 90 -8.76 -24.59 4.61
CA VAL A 90 -7.82 -25.34 5.47
C VAL A 90 -8.61 -25.96 6.63
N ALA A 91 -7.97 -26.80 7.45
CA ALA A 91 -8.64 -27.44 8.59
C ALA A 91 -9.34 -26.46 9.56
N ALA A 92 -8.86 -25.22 9.66
CA ALA A 92 -9.45 -24.18 10.49
C ALA A 92 -10.66 -23.46 9.85
N GLY A 93 -10.91 -23.63 8.55
CA GLY A 93 -11.96 -22.94 7.78
C GLY A 93 -11.41 -22.23 6.54
N LEU A 94 -12.16 -21.26 6.02
CA LEU A 94 -11.75 -20.45 4.87
C LEU A 94 -10.47 -19.67 5.17
N LYS A 95 -9.45 -19.87 4.33
CA LYS A 95 -8.21 -19.09 4.33
C LYS A 95 -8.20 -18.14 3.15
N VAL A 96 -7.82 -16.89 3.42
CA VAL A 96 -7.62 -15.85 2.41
C VAL A 96 -6.17 -15.39 2.42
N VAL A 97 -5.56 -15.32 1.24
CA VAL A 97 -4.20 -14.79 1.06
C VAL A 97 -4.23 -13.58 0.13
N HIS A 98 -3.70 -12.46 0.61
CA HIS A 98 -3.54 -11.23 -0.17
C HIS A 98 -2.13 -11.16 -0.76
N TYR A 99 -2.02 -10.71 -2.02
CA TYR A 99 -0.75 -10.62 -2.71
C TYR A 99 -0.53 -9.22 -3.30
N TRP A 100 0.73 -8.82 -3.35
CA TRP A 100 1.19 -7.66 -4.10
C TRP A 100 2.29 -8.05 -5.08
N ALA A 101 2.40 -7.33 -6.19
CA ALA A 101 3.60 -7.43 -7.02
C ALA A 101 4.77 -6.72 -6.31
N THR A 102 5.97 -7.29 -6.31
CA THR A 102 7.16 -6.59 -5.78
C THR A 102 8.35 -6.68 -6.73
N GLN A 103 8.87 -5.54 -7.16
CA GLN A 103 9.98 -5.51 -8.10
C GLN A 103 11.30 -5.80 -7.39
N VAL A 104 12.10 -6.72 -7.93
CA VAL A 104 13.41 -7.09 -7.40
C VAL A 104 14.52 -6.50 -8.29
N ASN A 105 15.10 -5.38 -7.85
CA ASN A 105 16.17 -4.67 -8.56
C ASN A 105 17.54 -4.99 -7.95
N GLY A 106 18.13 -6.13 -8.34
CA GLY A 106 19.47 -6.52 -7.89
C GLY A 106 19.58 -6.91 -6.41
N SER A 107 18.47 -7.01 -5.69
CA SER A 107 18.45 -7.52 -4.32
C SER A 107 18.85 -8.98 -4.28
N ILE A 108 19.61 -9.35 -3.25
CA ILE A 108 19.97 -10.74 -2.98
C ILE A 108 18.76 -11.43 -2.34
N ILE A 109 18.39 -12.59 -2.88
CA ILE A 109 17.40 -13.49 -2.31
C ILE A 109 18.12 -14.45 -1.38
N LYS A 110 17.64 -14.57 -0.14
CA LYS A 110 18.23 -15.43 0.88
C LYS A 110 17.12 -16.21 1.60
N PRO A 111 16.84 -17.46 1.20
CA PRO A 111 15.99 -18.36 1.95
C PRO A 111 16.39 -18.45 3.43
N ASP A 112 15.42 -18.59 4.31
CA ASP A 112 15.66 -18.72 5.76
C ASP A 112 16.29 -20.06 6.15
N GLY A 113 16.18 -21.07 5.28
CA GLY A 113 16.65 -22.44 5.50
C GLY A 113 15.79 -23.25 6.48
N GLN A 114 14.67 -22.70 6.97
CA GLN A 114 13.76 -23.35 7.91
C GLN A 114 12.41 -23.62 7.25
N GLU A 115 11.72 -22.56 6.81
CA GLU A 115 10.47 -22.68 6.06
C GLU A 115 10.72 -22.78 4.55
N VAL A 116 11.78 -22.13 4.06
CA VAL A 116 12.16 -22.08 2.65
C VAL A 116 13.60 -22.54 2.49
N ASP A 117 13.81 -23.58 1.70
CA ASP A 117 15.14 -24.13 1.39
C ASP A 117 15.67 -23.72 0.01
N ALA A 118 14.76 -23.47 -0.94
CA ALA A 118 15.11 -23.11 -2.30
C ALA A 118 14.16 -22.06 -2.91
N TYR A 119 14.63 -21.41 -3.97
CA TYR A 119 13.82 -20.52 -4.81
C TYR A 119 14.16 -20.73 -6.29
N MET A 120 13.25 -20.34 -7.16
CA MET A 120 13.51 -20.29 -8.60
C MET A 120 12.92 -19.03 -9.24
N TRP A 121 13.62 -18.52 -10.25
CA TRP A 121 13.06 -17.55 -11.17
C TRP A 121 12.50 -18.29 -12.39
N ALA A 122 11.28 -17.98 -12.77
CA ALA A 122 10.61 -18.60 -13.91
C ALA A 122 9.80 -17.58 -14.71
N ALA A 123 9.72 -17.79 -16.01
CA ALA A 123 8.71 -17.10 -16.84
C ALA A 123 7.30 -17.51 -16.37
N PRO A 124 6.26 -16.66 -16.56
CA PRO A 124 4.91 -16.92 -16.05
C PRO A 124 4.31 -18.26 -16.49
N ASP A 125 4.54 -18.68 -17.74
CA ASP A 125 4.06 -19.95 -18.29
C ASP A 125 4.68 -21.16 -17.59
N LYS A 126 5.99 -21.08 -17.27
CA LYS A 126 6.70 -22.08 -16.50
C LYS A 126 6.24 -22.05 -15.04
N ALA A 127 6.17 -20.88 -14.42
CA ALA A 127 5.72 -20.71 -13.04
C ALA A 127 4.35 -21.36 -12.79
N ALA A 128 3.39 -21.14 -13.71
CA ALA A 128 2.05 -21.72 -13.63
C ALA A 128 2.04 -23.27 -13.58
N ARG A 129 3.07 -23.94 -14.11
CA ARG A 129 3.21 -25.41 -14.06
C ARG A 129 3.84 -25.92 -12.77
N PHE A 130 4.57 -25.06 -12.05
CA PHE A 130 5.23 -25.42 -10.79
C PHE A 130 4.34 -25.16 -9.57
N LEU A 131 3.48 -24.14 -9.63
CA LEU A 131 2.60 -23.79 -8.52
C LEU A 131 1.75 -25.00 -8.08
N SER A 132 1.95 -25.42 -6.84
CA SER A 132 1.26 -26.60 -6.30
C SER A 132 -0.20 -26.32 -5.95
N ASN A 133 -0.53 -25.08 -5.58
CA ASN A 133 -1.91 -24.65 -5.36
C ASN A 133 -2.47 -24.01 -6.64
N PRO A 134 -3.53 -24.57 -7.26
CA PRO A 134 -4.12 -24.01 -8.48
C PRO A 134 -4.61 -22.56 -8.34
N THR A 135 -5.01 -22.14 -7.13
CA THR A 135 -5.50 -20.78 -6.88
C THR A 135 -4.39 -19.73 -7.01
N ASP A 136 -3.11 -20.09 -6.82
CA ASP A 136 -1.97 -19.18 -6.94
C ASP A 136 -1.72 -18.72 -8.41
N VAL A 137 -2.39 -19.34 -9.39
CA VAL A 137 -2.33 -18.96 -10.81
C VAL A 137 -3.10 -17.66 -11.10
N GLY A 138 -4.17 -17.35 -10.36
CA GLY A 138 -4.93 -16.10 -10.54
C GLY A 138 -4.08 -14.84 -10.35
N PRO A 139 -3.38 -14.68 -9.21
CA PRO A 139 -2.42 -13.62 -8.98
C PRO A 139 -1.32 -13.51 -10.07
N LEU A 140 -0.83 -14.66 -10.56
CA LEU A 140 0.19 -14.73 -11.62
C LEU A 140 -0.32 -14.17 -12.95
N GLN A 141 -1.54 -14.55 -13.35
CA GLN A 141 -2.16 -14.07 -14.57
C GLN A 141 -2.40 -12.55 -14.50
N ALA A 142 -2.84 -12.03 -13.36
CA ALA A 142 -3.00 -10.59 -13.15
C ALA A 142 -1.65 -9.84 -13.27
N LEU A 143 -0.59 -10.37 -12.66
CA LEU A 143 0.76 -9.80 -12.76
C LEU A 143 1.26 -9.80 -14.22
N ALA A 144 1.12 -10.92 -14.93
CA ALA A 144 1.53 -11.04 -16.33
C ALA A 144 0.73 -10.08 -17.24
N LYS A 145 -0.58 -9.94 -17.02
CA LYS A 145 -1.44 -8.97 -17.72
C LYS A 145 -0.98 -7.53 -17.47
N ALA A 146 -0.71 -7.17 -16.21
CA ALA A 146 -0.19 -5.86 -15.86
C ALA A 146 1.16 -5.58 -16.55
N HIS A 147 2.03 -6.58 -16.68
CA HIS A 147 3.28 -6.43 -17.42
C HIS A 147 3.06 -6.15 -18.91
N LEU A 148 2.20 -6.94 -19.57
CA LEU A 148 1.87 -6.77 -20.98
C LEU A 148 1.27 -5.39 -21.28
N ASN A 149 0.48 -4.85 -20.35
CA ASN A 149 -0.11 -3.53 -20.47
C ASN A 149 0.85 -2.36 -20.14
N GLY A 150 2.07 -2.64 -19.66
CA GLY A 150 2.98 -1.59 -19.17
C GLY A 150 2.56 -0.96 -17.83
N GLU A 151 1.81 -1.71 -17.03
CA GLU A 151 1.18 -1.25 -15.77
C GLU A 151 1.83 -1.85 -14.52
N LEU A 152 2.73 -2.83 -14.68
CA LEU A 152 3.36 -3.54 -13.56
C LEU A 152 4.43 -2.71 -12.85
N GLU A 153 5.21 -1.92 -13.59
CA GLU A 153 6.23 -1.06 -13.01
C GLU A 153 5.61 0.25 -12.55
N THR A 154 5.40 0.41 -11.24
CA THR A 154 4.72 1.57 -10.68
C THR A 154 5.59 2.36 -9.69
N TRP A 155 5.08 3.53 -9.31
CA TRP A 155 5.55 4.27 -8.14
C TRP A 155 4.35 4.73 -7.31
N PRO A 156 4.48 4.82 -5.97
CA PRO A 156 3.36 5.13 -5.09
C PRO A 156 3.15 6.65 -4.93
N LEU A 157 1.92 7.13 -5.11
CA LEU A 157 1.45 8.43 -4.63
C LEU A 157 0.47 8.17 -3.48
N ILE A 158 0.88 8.52 -2.26
CA ILE A 158 0.16 8.14 -1.04
C ILE A 158 -0.49 9.37 -0.42
N LEU A 159 -1.81 9.42 -0.35
CA LEU A 159 -2.54 10.41 0.43
C LEU A 159 -2.68 9.93 1.87
N VAL A 160 -2.28 10.74 2.84
CA VAL A 160 -2.39 10.45 4.29
C VAL A 160 -3.25 11.54 4.94
N ARG A 161 -4.34 11.16 5.62
CA ARG A 161 -5.02 12.07 6.55
C ARG A 161 -4.20 12.13 7.84
N HIS A 162 -3.95 13.33 8.37
CA HIS A 162 -3.23 13.45 9.64
C HIS A 162 -3.87 12.60 10.77
N ALA A 163 -3.05 12.11 11.69
CA ALA A 163 -3.47 11.35 12.86
C ALA A 163 -4.34 12.19 13.82
N LYS A 164 -4.95 11.54 14.82
CA LYS A 164 -5.89 12.18 15.75
C LYS A 164 -5.25 13.39 16.46
N ALA A 165 -5.79 14.57 16.21
CA ALA A 165 -5.37 15.81 16.87
C ALA A 165 -6.18 16.09 18.15
N LYS A 166 -5.64 16.93 19.04
CA LYS A 166 -6.39 17.41 20.21
C LYS A 166 -7.73 18.04 19.78
N PRO A 167 -8.83 17.88 20.55
CA PRO A 167 -10.12 18.46 20.19
C PRO A 167 -10.04 19.96 19.95
N ARG A 168 -10.79 20.47 18.96
CA ARG A 168 -10.83 21.91 18.68
C ARG A 168 -11.45 22.70 19.84
N SER A 169 -12.49 22.16 20.46
CA SER A 169 -13.22 22.80 21.57
C SER A 169 -12.35 23.10 22.79
N SER A 170 -11.26 22.35 23.01
CA SER A 170 -10.34 22.53 24.13
C SER A 170 -9.00 23.17 23.72
N TRP A 171 -8.88 23.66 22.49
CA TRP A 171 -7.65 24.28 21.99
C TRP A 171 -7.76 25.81 21.97
N THR A 172 -6.86 26.50 22.66
CA THR A 172 -6.90 27.96 22.86
C THR A 172 -5.86 28.74 22.06
N LYS A 173 -4.89 28.06 21.43
CA LYS A 173 -3.83 28.69 20.63
C LYS A 173 -4.20 28.70 19.14
N ALA A 174 -3.32 29.25 18.31
CA ALA A 174 -3.49 29.24 16.85
C ALA A 174 -3.76 27.82 16.32
N GLU A 175 -4.74 27.67 15.42
CA GLU A 175 -5.18 26.37 14.89
C GLU A 175 -4.07 25.59 14.19
N GLY A 176 -3.15 26.28 13.51
CA GLY A 176 -1.99 25.66 12.86
C GLY A 176 -1.00 25.01 13.84
N SER A 177 -1.01 25.44 15.11
CA SER A 177 -0.16 24.88 16.16
C SER A 177 -0.81 23.73 16.94
N ARG A 178 -2.06 23.35 16.60
CA ARG A 178 -2.79 22.30 17.31
C ARG A 178 -2.11 20.93 17.13
N PRO A 179 -1.62 20.30 18.20
CA PRO A 179 -0.80 19.10 18.12
C PRO A 179 -1.66 17.83 18.01
N LEU A 180 -0.98 16.71 17.81
CA LEU A 180 -1.57 15.39 17.98
C LEU A 180 -2.06 15.17 19.43
N ALA A 181 -3.12 14.40 19.58
CA ALA A 181 -3.49 13.80 20.86
C ALA A 181 -2.55 12.62 21.17
N VAL A 182 -2.61 12.08 22.39
CA VAL A 182 -1.79 10.91 22.79
C VAL A 182 -2.07 9.71 21.89
N THR A 183 -3.34 9.43 21.59
CA THR A 183 -3.74 8.39 20.62
C THR A 183 -3.21 8.70 19.22
N GLY A 184 -3.21 9.97 18.81
CA GLY A 184 -2.64 10.41 17.53
C GLY A 184 -1.14 10.19 17.42
N LEU A 185 -0.39 10.25 18.52
CA LEU A 185 1.04 9.92 18.52
C LEU A 185 1.27 8.42 18.25
N ARG A 186 0.41 7.54 18.77
CA ARG A 186 0.45 6.10 18.47
C ARG A 186 0.09 5.83 17.01
N GLN A 187 -0.97 6.47 16.53
CA GLN A 187 -1.36 6.41 15.11
C GLN A 187 -0.24 6.92 14.18
N ALA A 188 0.56 7.91 14.59
CA ALA A 188 1.71 8.37 13.80
C ALA A 188 2.81 7.29 13.65
N LEU A 189 2.99 6.44 14.67
CA LEU A 189 3.88 5.27 14.57
C LEU A 189 3.30 4.20 13.64
N ALA A 190 1.98 3.96 13.69
CA ALA A 190 1.33 3.05 12.75
C ALA A 190 1.43 3.56 11.29
N VAL A 191 1.26 4.88 11.08
CA VAL A 191 1.50 5.53 9.78
C VAL A 191 2.94 5.34 9.31
N GLU A 192 3.93 5.41 10.21
CA GLU A 192 5.32 5.14 9.86
C GLU A 192 5.53 3.73 9.32
N ARG A 193 5.02 2.72 10.03
CA ARG A 193 5.15 1.32 9.58
C ARG A 193 4.47 1.10 8.24
N LEU A 194 3.27 1.64 8.06
CA LEU A 194 2.54 1.58 6.78
C LEU A 194 3.26 2.29 5.64
N LEU A 195 3.76 3.51 5.83
CA LEU A 195 4.55 4.18 4.78
C LEU A 195 5.82 3.38 4.45
N GLY A 196 6.37 2.63 5.42
CA GLY A 196 7.47 1.69 5.23
C GLY A 196 7.19 0.56 4.24
N VAL A 197 5.92 0.26 3.93
CA VAL A 197 5.52 -0.74 2.93
C VAL A 197 5.87 -0.29 1.51
N TRP A 198 5.55 0.96 1.18
CA TRP A 198 5.74 1.53 -0.17
C TRP A 198 6.97 2.45 -0.29
N LYS A 199 7.59 2.79 0.85
CA LYS A 199 8.89 3.48 0.97
C LYS A 199 9.02 4.79 0.16
N PRO A 200 8.05 5.74 0.18
CA PRO A 200 8.24 7.04 -0.47
C PRO A 200 9.39 7.82 0.19
N LEU A 201 10.35 8.32 -0.60
CA LEU A 201 11.48 9.12 -0.10
C LEU A 201 11.21 10.63 -0.11
N ARG A 202 10.00 11.03 -0.54
CA ARG A 202 9.54 12.40 -0.55
C ARG A 202 8.20 12.49 0.17
N ILE A 203 8.06 13.52 0.99
CA ILE A 203 6.81 13.84 1.68
C ILE A 203 6.46 15.29 1.37
N VAL A 204 5.22 15.54 0.98
CA VAL A 204 4.62 16.86 0.88
C VAL A 204 3.56 16.96 1.96
N SER A 205 3.60 17.99 2.79
CA SER A 205 2.70 18.07 3.95
C SER A 205 2.20 19.47 4.18
N SER A 206 1.00 19.59 4.74
CA SER A 206 0.59 20.84 5.37
C SER A 206 1.55 21.22 6.50
N PRO A 207 1.95 22.50 6.64
CA PRO A 207 2.84 22.96 7.70
C PRO A 207 2.23 22.89 9.11
N TRP A 208 0.93 22.60 9.23
CA TRP A 208 0.26 22.54 10.52
C TRP A 208 0.79 21.38 11.37
N ALA A 209 0.97 21.65 12.67
CA ALA A 209 1.72 20.80 13.61
C ALA A 209 1.26 19.33 13.56
N ARG A 210 -0.05 19.06 13.57
CA ARG A 210 -0.59 17.70 13.47
C ARG A 210 -0.19 16.95 12.20
N CYS A 211 -0.11 17.61 11.03
CA CYS A 211 0.31 16.97 9.79
C CYS A 211 1.80 16.64 9.85
N VAL A 212 2.62 17.60 10.28
CA VAL A 212 4.07 17.42 10.45
C VAL A 212 4.36 16.30 11.46
N SER A 213 3.71 16.31 12.63
CA SER A 213 3.89 15.28 13.65
C SER A 213 3.39 13.90 13.21
N THR A 214 2.41 13.81 12.29
CA THR A 214 1.95 12.52 11.75
C THR A 214 3.04 11.87 10.90
N ILE A 215 3.74 12.65 10.07
CA ILE A 215 4.75 12.13 9.14
C ILE A 215 6.16 12.10 9.72
N ALA A 216 6.40 12.77 10.84
CA ALA A 216 7.74 12.94 11.41
C ALA A 216 8.46 11.62 11.75
N PRO A 217 7.80 10.60 12.33
CA PRO A 217 8.46 9.33 12.63
C PRO A 217 9.02 8.68 11.36
N TYR A 218 8.18 8.55 10.32
CA TYR A 218 8.58 8.02 9.01
C TYR A 218 9.68 8.86 8.33
N ALA A 219 9.53 10.19 8.33
CA ALA A 219 10.53 11.08 7.74
C ALA A 219 11.92 10.86 8.35
N LYS A 220 11.97 10.64 9.67
CA LYS A 220 13.21 10.37 10.40
C LYS A 220 13.78 8.98 10.09
N SER A 221 12.97 7.92 10.17
CA SER A 221 13.45 6.55 9.99
C SER A 221 13.82 6.21 8.55
N ALA A 222 13.06 6.72 7.57
CA ALA A 222 13.33 6.49 6.15
C ALA A 222 14.30 7.52 5.53
N GLY A 223 14.67 8.59 6.27
CA GLY A 223 15.43 9.71 5.71
C GLY A 223 14.69 10.46 4.60
N ALA A 224 13.36 10.46 4.64
CA ALA A 224 12.53 11.03 3.59
C ALA A 224 12.52 12.57 3.66
N LYS A 225 12.61 13.22 2.50
CA LYS A 225 12.65 14.69 2.41
C LYS A 225 11.25 15.28 2.52
N VAL A 226 11.05 16.17 3.49
CA VAL A 226 9.76 16.83 3.74
C VAL A 226 9.72 18.21 3.08
N LYS A 227 8.69 18.46 2.27
CA LYS A 227 8.33 19.79 1.75
C LYS A 227 7.03 20.25 2.39
N LEU A 228 7.07 21.37 3.12
CA LEU A 228 5.88 21.99 3.70
C LEU A 228 5.22 22.93 2.70
N VAL A 229 3.89 22.88 2.60
CA VAL A 229 3.12 23.63 1.60
C VAL A 229 1.87 24.26 2.22
N GLU A 230 1.84 25.60 2.26
CA GLU A 230 0.72 26.38 2.83
C GLU A 230 -0.62 26.11 2.15
N ALA A 231 -0.62 25.85 0.84
CA ALA A 231 -1.82 25.53 0.06
C ALA A 231 -2.53 24.23 0.49
N LEU A 232 -1.88 23.41 1.35
CA LEU A 232 -2.48 22.21 1.95
C LEU A 232 -3.10 22.47 3.33
N THR A 233 -3.01 23.68 3.88
CA THR A 233 -3.70 24.05 5.13
C THR A 233 -5.20 24.18 4.88
N GLU A 234 -6.03 23.92 5.90
CA GLU A 234 -7.48 24.08 5.76
C GLU A 234 -7.87 25.51 5.38
N HIS A 235 -7.21 26.51 5.97
CA HIS A 235 -7.49 27.92 5.72
C HIS A 235 -7.14 28.35 4.29
N HIS A 236 -6.04 27.86 3.71
CA HIS A 236 -5.71 28.19 2.32
C HIS A 236 -6.55 27.39 1.33
N HIS A 237 -6.78 26.10 1.60
CA HIS A 237 -7.68 25.27 0.80
C HIS A 237 -9.07 25.90 0.71
N GLN A 238 -9.66 26.31 1.83
CA GLN A 238 -10.98 26.96 1.84
C GLN A 238 -11.04 28.22 0.97
N ARG A 239 -9.96 29.03 0.96
CA ARG A 239 -9.88 30.24 0.14
C ARG A 239 -9.59 29.96 -1.33
N SER A 240 -8.83 28.90 -1.63
CA SER A 240 -8.37 28.59 -2.98
C SER A 240 -8.16 27.08 -3.18
N PRO A 241 -9.25 26.30 -3.35
CA PRO A 241 -9.15 24.85 -3.59
C PRO A 241 -8.33 24.52 -4.85
N LYS A 242 -8.38 25.40 -5.86
CA LYS A 242 -7.58 25.27 -7.10
C LYS A 242 -6.07 25.21 -6.83
N LYS A 243 -5.56 25.93 -5.82
CA LYS A 243 -4.13 25.84 -5.44
C LYS A 243 -3.81 24.49 -4.80
N THR A 244 -4.72 23.93 -4.02
CA THR A 244 -4.56 22.57 -3.48
C THR A 244 -4.53 21.55 -4.62
N ALA A 245 -5.47 21.64 -5.58
CA ALA A 245 -5.48 20.78 -6.77
C ALA A 245 -4.17 20.86 -7.56
N ALA A 246 -3.68 22.07 -7.85
CA ALA A 246 -2.41 22.26 -8.56
C ALA A 246 -1.20 21.64 -7.85
N ILE A 247 -1.19 21.60 -6.51
CA ILE A 247 -0.14 20.90 -5.75
C ILE A 247 -0.22 19.39 -5.98
N VAL A 248 -1.42 18.81 -5.98
CA VAL A 248 -1.65 17.37 -6.21
C VAL A 248 -1.31 17.00 -7.65
N GLU A 249 -1.74 17.79 -8.64
CA GLU A 249 -1.39 17.63 -10.06
C GLU A 249 0.14 17.59 -10.24
N GLY A 250 0.85 18.56 -9.66
CA GLY A 250 2.31 18.62 -9.75
C GLY A 250 3.07 17.50 -9.01
N LEU A 251 2.39 16.64 -8.23
CA LEU A 251 3.04 15.44 -7.67
C LEU A 251 3.33 14.40 -8.76
N PHE A 252 2.51 14.35 -9.81
CA PHE A 252 2.67 13.39 -10.90
C PHE A 252 3.91 13.67 -11.76
N ASP A 253 4.30 14.95 -11.91
CA ASP A 253 5.41 15.38 -12.76
C ASP A 253 6.75 14.71 -12.46
N LYS A 254 7.01 14.39 -11.19
CA LYS A 254 8.31 13.85 -10.76
C LYS A 254 8.45 12.35 -10.91
N GLN A 255 7.37 11.60 -11.15
CA GLN A 255 7.37 10.16 -11.39
C GLN A 255 8.17 9.33 -10.36
N ARG A 256 8.06 9.71 -9.09
CA ARG A 256 8.79 9.09 -7.97
C ARG A 256 7.90 9.05 -6.74
N GLY A 257 8.08 8.00 -5.94
CA GLY A 257 7.28 7.75 -4.74
C GLY A 257 7.16 8.97 -3.83
N VAL A 258 5.94 9.35 -3.48
CA VAL A 258 5.65 10.53 -2.66
C VAL A 258 4.45 10.30 -1.74
N ALA A 259 4.56 10.74 -0.49
CA ALA A 259 3.44 10.85 0.44
C ALA A 259 2.95 12.29 0.53
N LEU A 260 1.64 12.50 0.59
CA LEU A 260 0.95 13.76 0.75
C LEU A 260 0.15 13.73 2.05
N CYS A 261 0.50 14.53 3.06
CA CYS A 261 -0.26 14.61 4.32
C CYS A 261 -1.08 15.89 4.42
N THR A 262 -2.39 15.75 4.64
CA THR A 262 -3.34 16.87 4.67
C THR A 262 -4.51 16.65 5.66
N HIS A 263 -5.52 17.53 5.60
CA HIS A 263 -6.67 17.60 6.50
C HIS A 263 -7.95 17.14 5.83
N ARG A 264 -8.92 16.69 6.63
CA ARG A 264 -10.26 16.27 6.19
C ARG A 264 -10.93 17.27 5.22
N PRO A 265 -10.96 18.60 5.47
CA PRO A 265 -11.61 19.55 4.57
C PRO A 265 -10.98 19.66 3.18
N ALA A 266 -9.69 19.30 3.04
CA ALA A 266 -9.01 19.32 1.75
C ALA A 266 -9.22 18.02 0.95
N LEU A 267 -9.67 16.93 1.59
CA LEU A 267 -9.80 15.61 0.96
C LEU A 267 -10.72 15.61 -0.28
N PRO A 268 -11.89 16.29 -0.32
CA PRO A 268 -12.73 16.28 -1.52
C PRO A 268 -11.98 16.77 -2.77
N THR A 269 -11.17 17.83 -2.62
CA THR A 269 -10.37 18.37 -3.72
C THR A 269 -9.23 17.42 -4.08
N VAL A 270 -8.51 16.88 -3.10
CA VAL A 270 -7.40 15.96 -3.37
C VAL A 270 -7.89 14.68 -4.05
N LEU A 271 -8.97 14.07 -3.55
CA LEU A 271 -9.57 12.86 -4.12
C LEU A 271 -10.06 13.09 -5.54
N LYS A 272 -10.74 14.21 -5.78
CA LYS A 272 -11.16 14.60 -7.14
C LYS A 272 -9.97 14.67 -8.09
N THR A 273 -8.90 15.37 -7.70
CA THR A 273 -7.70 15.52 -8.54
C THR A 273 -6.95 14.20 -8.76
N LEU A 274 -6.93 13.30 -7.77
CA LEU A 274 -6.40 11.94 -7.97
C LEU A 274 -7.26 11.14 -8.96
N GLY A 275 -8.58 11.26 -8.84
CA GLY A 275 -9.56 10.60 -9.71
C GLY A 275 -9.49 11.03 -11.18
N GLU A 276 -8.98 12.23 -11.48
CA GLU A 276 -8.73 12.70 -12.86
C GLU A 276 -7.61 11.90 -13.56
N ARG A 277 -6.82 11.12 -12.81
CA ARG A 277 -5.75 10.24 -13.32
C ARG A 277 -6.13 8.75 -13.32
N MET A 278 -7.40 8.44 -13.04
CA MET A 278 -7.94 7.10 -12.91
C MET A 278 -8.93 6.79 -14.03
N GLY A 279 -9.05 5.50 -14.38
CA GLY A 279 -10.21 5.02 -15.14
C GLY A 279 -11.48 4.99 -14.24
N PRO A 280 -12.68 4.82 -14.82
CA PRO A 280 -13.94 4.85 -14.07
C PRO A 280 -13.97 3.86 -12.89
N GLU A 281 -13.55 2.61 -13.12
CA GLU A 281 -13.53 1.54 -12.09
C GLU A 281 -12.70 1.93 -10.87
N LEU A 282 -11.49 2.46 -11.08
CA LEU A 282 -10.61 2.89 -9.98
C LEU A 282 -11.12 4.16 -9.29
N HIS A 283 -11.81 5.04 -10.03
CA HIS A 283 -12.41 6.23 -9.45
C HIS A 283 -13.50 5.86 -8.45
N GLU A 284 -14.34 4.87 -8.77
CA GLU A 284 -15.41 4.38 -7.90
C GLU A 284 -14.88 3.76 -6.59
N MET A 285 -13.63 3.30 -6.57
CA MET A 285 -12.97 2.82 -5.36
C MET A 285 -12.56 3.93 -4.38
N LEU A 286 -12.54 5.20 -4.82
CA LEU A 286 -12.24 6.32 -3.91
C LEU A 286 -13.42 6.56 -2.95
N PRO A 287 -13.15 6.91 -1.68
CA PRO A 287 -14.21 7.18 -0.73
C PRO A 287 -15.04 8.39 -1.19
N ALA A 288 -16.36 8.20 -1.32
CA ALA A 288 -17.27 9.23 -1.81
C ALA A 288 -17.87 10.11 -0.68
N GLN A 289 -17.83 9.63 0.57
CA GLN A 289 -18.54 10.26 1.69
C GLN A 289 -17.60 10.70 2.80
N ASP A 290 -17.90 11.87 3.37
CA ASP A 290 -17.25 12.40 4.56
C ASP A 290 -17.45 11.43 5.76
N PRO A 291 -16.41 11.05 6.53
CA PRO A 291 -15.09 11.66 6.69
C PRO A 291 -14.03 11.37 5.62
N TYR A 292 -14.35 10.62 4.57
CA TYR A 292 -13.46 10.10 3.52
C TYR A 292 -12.40 9.12 4.01
N LEU A 293 -11.58 9.57 4.96
CA LEU A 293 -10.51 8.82 5.61
C LEU A 293 -10.61 9.06 7.12
N ALA A 294 -10.44 8.05 7.95
CA ALA A 294 -10.21 8.16 9.39
C ALA A 294 -8.83 8.81 9.68
N PRO A 295 -8.58 9.35 10.89
CA PRO A 295 -7.27 9.88 11.23
C PRO A 295 -6.16 8.83 11.08
N GLY A 296 -5.09 9.16 10.36
CA GLY A 296 -3.98 8.25 10.05
C GLY A 296 -4.24 7.30 8.87
N GLU A 297 -5.48 7.22 8.37
CA GLU A 297 -5.82 6.42 7.19
C GLU A 297 -5.21 7.01 5.92
N MET A 298 -4.85 6.12 4.99
CA MET A 298 -4.22 6.49 3.74
C MET A 298 -4.87 5.87 2.51
N ILE A 299 -4.70 6.55 1.37
CA ILE A 299 -4.94 6.00 0.04
C ILE A 299 -3.61 5.88 -0.67
N VAL A 300 -3.33 4.72 -1.24
CA VAL A 300 -2.15 4.45 -2.06
C VAL A 300 -2.58 4.37 -3.50
N CYS A 301 -2.15 5.32 -4.32
CA CYS A 301 -2.30 5.26 -5.77
C CYS A 301 -1.02 4.71 -6.38
N HIS A 302 -1.13 3.60 -7.11
CA HIS A 302 -0.03 3.05 -7.89
C HIS A 302 -0.04 3.65 -9.28
N VAL A 303 0.99 4.44 -9.59
CA VAL A 303 1.08 5.17 -10.86
C VAL A 303 2.06 4.45 -11.77
N ALA A 304 1.62 4.04 -12.97
CA ALA A 304 2.47 3.36 -13.93
C ALA A 304 3.64 4.24 -14.40
N ARG A 305 4.83 3.63 -14.54
CA ARG A 305 6.00 4.25 -15.16
C ARG A 305 5.84 4.20 -16.68
N GLY A 306 5.44 5.31 -17.29
CA GLY A 306 5.22 5.38 -18.73
C GLY A 306 4.48 6.65 -19.17
N ASN A 307 4.19 6.71 -20.48
CA ASN A 307 3.48 7.84 -21.09
C ASN A 307 2.03 7.87 -20.60
N GLY A 308 1.71 8.86 -19.75
CA GLY A 308 0.36 9.10 -19.23
C GLY A 308 0.28 9.22 -17.70
N GLN A 309 1.25 8.65 -16.97
CA GLN A 309 1.29 8.61 -15.49
C GLN A 309 -0.10 8.32 -14.90
N ARG A 310 -0.75 7.30 -15.47
CA ARG A 310 -2.09 6.87 -15.08
C ARG A 310 -2.00 6.09 -13.77
N VAL A 311 -2.97 6.31 -12.90
CA VAL A 311 -3.18 5.45 -11.73
C VAL A 311 -3.76 4.13 -12.23
N VAL A 312 -3.08 3.03 -11.93
CA VAL A 312 -3.44 1.67 -12.40
C VAL A 312 -3.94 0.77 -11.27
N ALA A 313 -3.73 1.16 -10.02
CA ALA A 313 -4.36 0.53 -8.87
C ALA A 313 -4.51 1.56 -7.74
N VAL A 314 -5.51 1.35 -6.88
CA VAL A 314 -5.75 2.16 -5.69
C VAL A 314 -6.08 1.27 -4.50
N GLU A 315 -5.50 1.59 -3.34
CA GLU A 315 -5.77 0.91 -2.07
C GLU A 315 -6.15 1.96 -1.03
N GLN A 316 -7.18 1.69 -0.23
CA GLN A 316 -7.50 2.45 0.97
C GLN A 316 -7.10 1.59 2.16
N ILE A 317 -6.24 2.10 3.04
CA ILE A 317 -5.64 1.32 4.12
C ILE A 317 -5.74 2.10 5.42
N LYS A 318 -6.42 1.48 6.40
CA LYS A 318 -6.46 1.96 7.77
C LYS A 318 -5.19 1.53 8.52
N PRO A 319 -4.53 2.45 9.25
CA PRO A 319 -3.52 2.05 10.20
C PRO A 319 -4.15 1.14 11.25
N PHE A 320 -3.34 0.22 11.75
CA PHE A 320 -3.68 -0.49 12.96
C PHE A 320 -3.90 0.52 14.10
N ASP A 321 -5.02 0.41 14.79
CA ASP A 321 -5.40 1.23 15.95
C ASP A 321 -5.92 0.26 17.02
N ASP A 322 -5.26 0.26 18.19
CA ASP A 322 -5.59 -0.58 19.36
C ASP A 322 -6.99 -0.27 19.92
#